data_AF-G9KDT3-F1
#
_entry.id   AF-G9KDT3-F1
#
_cell.length_a   1.000
_cell.length_b   1.000
_cell.length_c   1.000
_cell.angle_alpha   90.00
_cell.angle_beta   90.00
_cell.angle_gamma   90.00
#
_symmetry.space_group_name_H-M   'P 1'
#
loop_
_entity.id
_entity.type
_entity.pdbx_description
1 polymer ?
#
loop_
_entity_poly.entity_id
_entity_poly.type
_entity_poly.pdbx_seq_one_letter_code
_entity_poly.pdbx_strand_id
1 'polypeptide(L)'
;WKTTVRPVEPLSRQPSRIVFEEPVYFHTSFNHPNVVAVVEVVTEGLKQDGSLQALSCGFGILRLFGHKLESPLESPASASQDKRLRLYHGSPRALLHPLLQDPVEQNKHVTLIEGCSLQYALRPHPLLEPLFHLL
;
A
#
# COMPACT_ATOMS: atom_id res chain seq x y z
N TRP A 1 -19.25 -19.66 -15.80
CA TRP A 1 -18.34 -20.63 -15.16
C TRP A 1 -18.20 -20.29 -13.69
N LYS A 2 -18.45 -21.24 -12.77
CA LYS A 2 -18.24 -21.06 -11.32
C LYS A 2 -17.05 -21.93 -10.94
N THR A 3 -15.92 -21.31 -10.62
CA THR A 3 -14.78 -22.04 -10.03
C THR A 3 -15.03 -22.12 -8.54
N THR A 4 -15.25 -23.33 -8.04
CA THR A 4 -15.31 -23.59 -6.60
C THR A 4 -13.87 -23.56 -6.10
N VAL A 5 -13.40 -22.39 -5.65
CA VAL A 5 -12.10 -22.28 -4.98
C VAL A 5 -12.26 -22.92 -3.61
N ARG A 6 -11.67 -24.11 -3.41
CA ARG A 6 -11.55 -24.70 -2.07
C ARG A 6 -10.66 -23.77 -1.23
N PRO A 7 -11.07 -23.38 0.00
CA PRO A 7 -10.17 -22.69 0.91
C PRO A 7 -8.98 -23.61 1.17
N VAL A 8 -7.76 -23.12 0.93
CA VAL A 8 -6.56 -23.81 1.38
C VAL A 8 -6.61 -23.79 2.91
N GLU A 9 -6.60 -24.96 3.54
CA GLU A 9 -6.51 -25.06 5.00
C GLU A 9 -5.27 -24.28 5.45
N PRO A 10 -5.41 -23.33 6.39
CA PRO A 10 -4.28 -22.55 6.86
C PRO A 10 -3.28 -23.50 7.51
N LEU A 11 -2.09 -23.62 6.91
CA LEU A 11 -0.98 -24.36 7.49
C LEU A 11 -0.71 -23.75 8.87
N SER A 12 -0.85 -24.57 9.91
CA SER A 12 -0.89 -24.18 11.34
C SER A 12 0.37 -23.50 11.90
N ARG A 13 1.32 -23.11 11.03
CA ARG A 13 2.64 -22.57 11.38
C ARG A 13 3.07 -21.35 10.57
N GLN A 14 2.23 -20.81 9.69
CA GLN A 14 2.63 -19.62 8.93
C GLN A 14 2.59 -18.37 9.84
N PRO A 15 3.67 -17.55 9.88
CA PRO A 15 3.66 -16.33 10.66
C PRO A 15 2.55 -15.39 10.15
N SER A 16 1.80 -14.80 11.07
CA SER A 16 0.71 -13.85 10.77
C SER A 16 1.21 -12.49 10.25
N ARG A 17 2.53 -12.30 10.19
CA ARG A 17 3.20 -11.09 9.75
C ARG A 17 4.43 -11.44 8.91
N ILE A 18 4.57 -10.75 7.79
CA ILE A 18 5.80 -10.71 6.99
C ILE A 18 6.45 -9.35 7.26
N VAL A 19 7.75 -9.33 7.52
CA VAL A 19 8.52 -8.10 7.78
C VAL A 19 9.40 -7.84 6.57
N PHE A 20 9.35 -6.61 6.07
CA PHE A 20 10.26 -6.08 5.06
C PHE A 20 11.06 -4.98 5.76
N GLU A 21 12.38 -5.14 5.85
CA GLU A 21 13.26 -4.20 6.57
C GLU A 21 13.99 -3.24 5.62
N GLU A 22 13.70 -3.33 4.32
CA GLU A 22 14.27 -2.47 3.30
C GLU A 22 13.45 -1.19 3.13
N PRO A 23 14.05 0.01 3.29
CA PRO A 23 13.37 1.26 2.99
C PRO A 23 13.16 1.41 1.48
N VAL A 24 11.95 1.82 1.10
CA VAL A 24 11.62 2.16 -0.28
C VAL A 24 11.68 3.67 -0.45
N TYR A 25 12.55 4.12 -1.35
CA TYR A 25 12.70 5.52 -1.70
C TYR A 25 11.90 5.84 -2.96
N PHE A 26 11.16 6.95 -2.92
CA PHE A 26 10.48 7.49 -4.09
C PHE A 26 10.70 9.00 -4.14
N HIS A 27 10.69 9.53 -5.36
CA HIS A 27 10.80 10.94 -5.63
C HIS A 27 9.59 11.40 -6.42
N THR A 28 9.02 12.55 -6.05
CA THR A 28 8.01 13.25 -6.82
C THR A 28 8.34 14.74 -6.81
N SER A 29 8.34 15.36 -7.99
CA SER A 29 8.48 16.81 -8.13
C SER A 29 7.19 17.56 -7.79
N PHE A 30 6.11 16.83 -7.47
CA PHE A 30 4.78 17.40 -7.24
C PHE A 30 4.33 17.10 -5.82
N ASN A 31 4.27 18.16 -4.99
CA ASN A 31 3.77 18.14 -3.62
C ASN A 31 2.29 18.52 -3.63
N HIS A 32 1.40 17.54 -3.82
CA HIS A 32 -0.03 17.80 -3.94
C HIS A 32 -0.85 16.69 -3.28
N PRO A 33 -1.94 17.01 -2.53
CA PRO A 33 -2.75 16.03 -1.79
C PRO A 33 -3.37 14.93 -2.66
N ASN A 34 -3.50 15.18 -3.96
CA ASN A 34 -4.03 14.21 -4.94
C ASN A 34 -2.96 13.25 -5.48
N VAL A 35 -1.67 13.46 -5.18
CA VAL A 35 -0.62 12.49 -5.48
C VAL A 35 -0.66 11.40 -4.41
N VAL A 36 -0.93 10.18 -4.85
CA VAL A 36 -1.00 8.99 -4.00
C VAL A 36 -0.02 7.94 -4.51
N ALA A 37 0.53 7.15 -3.60
CA ALA A 37 1.19 5.90 -3.94
C ALA A 37 0.20 4.75 -3.84
N VAL A 38 0.31 3.76 -4.72
CA VAL A 38 -0.47 2.52 -4.63
C VAL A 38 0.50 1.40 -4.34
N VAL A 39 0.26 0.67 -3.27
CA VAL A 39 1.08 -0.47 -2.86
C VAL A 39 0.32 -1.75 -3.20
N GLU A 40 0.93 -2.63 -3.98
CA GLU A 40 0.38 -3.94 -4.30
C GLU A 40 1.14 -5.02 -3.53
N VAL A 41 0.41 -5.91 -2.86
CA VAL A 41 0.98 -7.12 -2.27
C VAL A 41 0.85 -8.22 -3.30
N VAL A 42 1.98 -8.76 -3.75
CA VAL A 42 2.03 -9.87 -4.70
C VAL A 42 2.67 -11.09 -4.07
N THR A 43 2.18 -12.26 -4.43
CA THR A 43 2.85 -13.54 -4.14
C THR A 43 3.49 -14.05 -5.43
N GLU A 44 4.74 -14.49 -5.33
CA GLU A 44 5.45 -15.14 -6.43
C GLU A 44 5.35 -16.66 -6.27
N GLY A 45 5.09 -17.35 -7.37
CA GLY A 45 5.03 -18.80 -7.43
C GLY A 45 5.53 -19.32 -8.78
N LEU A 46 5.66 -20.64 -8.86
CA LEU A 46 6.00 -21.35 -10.09
C LEU A 46 4.73 -21.94 -10.70
N LYS A 47 4.55 -21.75 -12.00
CA LYS A 47 3.55 -22.47 -12.78
C LYS A 47 4.01 -23.91 -13.02
N GLN A 48 3.09 -24.75 -13.50
CA GLN A 48 3.38 -26.14 -13.87
C GLN A 48 4.42 -26.27 -14.99
N ASP A 49 4.56 -25.24 -15.84
CA ASP A 49 5.57 -25.18 -16.90
C ASP A 49 6.93 -24.67 -16.43
N GLY A 50 7.10 -24.41 -15.12
CA GLY A 50 8.33 -23.86 -14.53
C GLY A 50 8.51 -22.36 -14.71
N SER A 51 7.57 -21.64 -15.34
CA SER A 51 7.63 -20.18 -15.42
C SER A 51 7.23 -19.53 -14.09
N LEU A 52 7.83 -18.37 -13.79
CA LEU A 52 7.44 -17.55 -12.65
C LEU A 52 6.08 -16.90 -12.89
N GLN A 53 5.25 -16.85 -11.84
CA GLN A 53 3.98 -16.15 -11.82
C GLN A 53 3.88 -15.29 -10.57
N ALA A 54 3.56 -14.02 -10.76
CA ALA A 54 3.12 -13.14 -9.68
C ALA A 54 1.58 -13.10 -9.65
N LEU A 55 1.01 -13.25 -8.47
CA LEU A 55 -0.42 -13.13 -8.22
C LEU A 55 -0.68 -11.99 -7.23
N SER A 56 -1.61 -11.11 -7.57
CA SER A 56 -2.03 -10.03 -6.69
C SER A 56 -2.84 -10.59 -5.52
N CYS A 57 -2.40 -10.31 -4.30
CA CYS A 57 -3.09 -10.67 -3.05
C CYS A 57 -3.97 -9.52 -2.53
N GLY A 58 -3.68 -8.30 -2.95
CA GLY A 58 -4.42 -7.10 -2.58
C GLY A 58 -3.61 -5.84 -2.83
N PHE A 59 -4.25 -4.69 -2.72
CA PHE A 59 -3.60 -3.40 -2.89
C PHE A 59 -4.10 -2.38 -1.87
N GLY A 60 -3.25 -1.40 -1.53
CA GLY A 60 -3.59 -0.29 -0.65
C GLY A 60 -3.27 1.04 -1.31
N ILE A 61 -4.01 2.09 -0.92
CA ILE A 61 -3.83 3.45 -1.41
C ILE A 61 -3.19 4.28 -0.30
N LEU A 62 -1.96 4.73 -0.54
CA LEU A 62 -1.15 5.50 0.38
C LEU A 62 -1.18 6.99 0.00
N ARG A 63 -1.82 7.81 0.83
CA ARG A 63 -1.87 9.26 0.65
C ARG A 63 -0.59 9.89 1.20
N LEU A 64 0.31 10.28 0.30
CA LEU A 64 1.64 10.79 0.62
C LEU A 64 1.58 12.18 1.26
N PHE A 65 0.64 13.03 0.81
CA PHE A 65 0.54 14.44 1.15
C PHE A 65 -0.74 14.81 1.92
N GLY A 66 -1.18 13.94 2.83
CA GLY A 66 -2.44 14.12 3.60
C GLY A 66 -2.40 15.21 4.67
N HIS A 67 -3.56 15.84 4.92
CA HIS A 67 -3.78 17.00 5.80
C HIS A 67 -3.10 16.87 7.17
N LYS A 68 -2.33 17.92 7.51
CA LYS A 68 -1.42 18.04 8.65
C LYS A 68 -0.14 17.20 8.46
N LEU A 69 0.71 17.66 7.54
CA LEU A 69 2.14 17.70 7.88
C LEU A 69 2.19 18.56 9.14
N GLU A 70 2.38 17.89 10.26
CA GLU A 70 2.41 18.51 11.57
C GLU A 70 3.41 19.65 11.58
N SER A 71 2.98 20.73 12.25
CA SER A 71 3.65 22.02 12.35
C SER A 71 5.17 21.89 12.43
N PRO A 72 5.97 22.84 11.90
CA PRO A 72 7.44 22.85 12.03
C PRO A 72 8.00 22.79 13.47
N LEU A 73 7.13 22.74 14.48
CA LEU A 73 7.44 22.67 15.90
C LEU A 73 7.26 21.28 16.54
N GLU A 74 6.76 20.27 15.82
CA GLU A 74 6.66 18.91 16.35
C GLU A 74 7.98 18.16 16.16
N SER A 75 8.67 17.96 17.29
CA SER A 75 9.96 17.29 17.41
C SER A 75 10.04 15.96 16.63
N PRO A 76 11.19 15.59 16.04
CA PRO A 76 11.35 14.44 15.11
C PRO A 76 11.00 13.06 15.69
N ALA A 77 10.64 12.99 16.97
CA ALA A 77 10.13 11.78 17.63
C ALA A 77 8.66 11.45 17.32
N SER A 78 7.83 12.41 16.86
CA SER A 78 6.41 12.17 16.56
C SER A 78 6.13 11.73 15.12
N ALA A 79 7.07 11.92 14.20
CA ALA A 79 6.96 11.53 12.79
C ALA A 79 7.03 9.99 12.57
N SER A 80 7.26 9.21 13.63
CA SER A 80 7.34 7.75 13.62
C SER A 80 6.05 7.08 14.11
N GLN A 81 4.88 7.62 13.78
CA GLN A 81 3.63 6.90 13.97
C GLN A 81 3.62 5.72 12.99
N ASP A 82 3.66 4.49 13.51
CA ASP A 82 3.39 3.27 12.73
C ASP A 82 1.98 3.40 12.13
N LYS A 83 1.92 3.82 10.87
CA LYS A 83 0.66 3.94 10.14
C LYS A 83 0.28 2.56 9.62
N ARG A 84 -1.02 2.30 9.57
CA ARG A 84 -1.59 1.06 9.00
C ARG A 84 -2.30 1.38 7.71
N LEU A 85 -1.79 0.83 6.61
CA LEU A 85 -2.44 0.87 5.32
C LEU A 85 -3.42 -0.30 5.21
N ARG A 86 -4.70 0.03 5.01
CA ARG A 86 -5.74 -0.94 4.69
C ARG A 86 -5.51 -1.52 3.29
N LEU A 87 -5.71 -2.81 3.14
CA LEU A 87 -5.58 -3.51 1.87
C LEU A 87 -6.97 -3.90 1.35
N TYR A 88 -7.14 -3.79 0.03
CA TYR A 88 -8.35 -4.11 -0.69
C TYR A 88 -8.11 -5.28 -1.63
N HIS A 89 -9.14 -6.07 -1.86
CA HIS A 89 -9.11 -7.20 -2.79
C HIS A 89 -8.88 -6.76 -4.24
N GLY A 90 -8.23 -7.62 -5.02
CA GLY A 90 -7.96 -7.40 -6.43
C GLY A 90 -6.58 -6.81 -6.68
N SER A 91 -6.40 -6.16 -7.82
CA SER A 91 -5.12 -5.53 -8.23
C SER A 91 -5.31 -4.02 -8.42
N PRO A 92 -4.24 -3.21 -8.42
CA PRO A 92 -4.28 -1.77 -8.68
C PRO A 92 -5.02 -1.39 -9.96
N ARG A 93 -5.12 -2.30 -10.95
CA ARG A 93 -5.91 -2.08 -12.18
C ARG A 93 -7.38 -1.78 -11.91
N ALA A 94 -7.93 -2.19 -10.76
CA ALA A 94 -9.28 -1.83 -10.33
C ALA A 94 -9.47 -0.30 -10.22
N LEU A 95 -8.40 0.45 -9.94
CA LEU A 95 -8.40 1.91 -9.88
C LEU A 95 -8.70 2.59 -11.22
N LEU A 96 -8.51 1.88 -12.32
CA LEU A 96 -8.76 2.38 -13.67
C LEU A 96 -10.19 2.06 -14.16
N HIS A 97 -11.00 1.42 -13.33
CA HIS A 97 -12.33 1.00 -13.73
C HIS A 97 -13.26 2.22 -13.89
N PRO A 98 -14.01 2.36 -15.00
CA PRO A 98 -14.79 3.57 -15.29
C PRO A 98 -15.95 3.84 -14.31
N LEU A 99 -16.41 2.80 -13.61
CA LEU A 99 -17.43 2.95 -12.55
C LEU A 99 -16.83 3.25 -11.17
N LEU A 100 -15.50 3.29 -11.07
CA LEU A 100 -14.83 3.67 -9.83
C LEU A 100 -14.88 5.19 -9.70
N GLN A 101 -15.63 5.65 -8.71
CA GLN A 101 -15.76 7.06 -8.36
C GLN A 101 -15.08 7.30 -7.02
N ASP A 102 -14.51 8.49 -6.87
CA ASP A 102 -13.98 8.97 -5.60
C ASP A 102 -15.10 9.26 -4.58
N PRO A 103 -14.83 9.07 -3.27
CA PRO A 103 -13.60 8.49 -2.71
C PRO A 103 -13.56 6.96 -2.89
N VAL A 104 -12.43 6.46 -3.40
CA VAL A 104 -12.23 5.04 -3.72
C VAL A 104 -12.56 4.11 -2.54
N GLU A 105 -12.23 4.54 -1.32
CA GLU A 105 -12.44 3.76 -0.09
C GLU A 105 -13.92 3.52 0.24
N GLN A 106 -14.85 4.31 -0.32
CA GLN A 106 -16.30 4.15 -0.13
C GLN A 106 -16.96 3.46 -1.32
N ASN A 107 -16.18 3.12 -2.36
CA ASN A 107 -16.73 2.56 -3.57
C ASN A 107 -17.16 1.10 -3.36
N LYS A 108 -18.40 0.77 -3.72
CA LYS A 108 -18.96 -0.60 -3.62
C LYS A 108 -18.19 -1.67 -4.39
N HIS A 109 -17.38 -1.27 -5.37
CA HIS A 109 -16.54 -2.18 -6.17
C HIS A 109 -15.19 -2.47 -5.52
N VAL A 110 -14.88 -1.80 -4.41
CA VAL A 110 -13.65 -1.97 -3.65
C VAL A 110 -13.98 -2.67 -2.33
N THR A 111 -13.41 -3.85 -2.13
CA THR A 111 -13.70 -4.69 -0.96
C THR A 111 -12.50 -4.70 -0.04
N LEU A 112 -12.67 -4.30 1.22
CA LEU A 112 -11.62 -4.36 2.25
C LEU A 112 -11.25 -5.81 2.58
N ILE A 113 -9.96 -6.08 2.75
CA ILE A 113 -9.47 -7.35 3.29
C ILE A 113 -9.45 -7.24 4.82
N GLU A 114 -10.44 -7.85 5.46
CA GLU A 114 -10.57 -7.81 6.91
C GLU A 114 -9.35 -8.45 7.61
N GLY A 115 -8.85 -7.78 8.65
CA GLY A 115 -7.71 -8.24 9.43
C GLY A 115 -6.35 -8.17 8.72
N CYS A 116 -6.27 -7.64 7.49
CA CYS A 116 -5.03 -7.51 6.74
C CYS A 116 -4.63 -6.04 6.58
N SER A 117 -3.40 -5.71 6.95
CA SER A 117 -2.86 -4.35 6.84
C SER A 117 -1.36 -4.33 6.66
N LEU A 118 -0.86 -3.35 5.92
CA LEU A 118 0.58 -3.07 5.85
C LEU A 118 0.93 -2.00 6.91
N GLN A 119 1.88 -2.31 7.79
CA GLN A 119 2.45 -1.34 8.71
C GLN A 119 3.58 -0.58 8.01
N TYR A 120 3.59 0.74 8.11
CA TYR A 120 4.59 1.57 7.44
C TYR A 120 4.87 2.87 8.20
N ALA A 121 6.04 3.43 7.95
CA ALA A 121 6.40 4.80 8.30
C ALA A 121 6.81 5.56 7.03
N LEU A 122 6.36 6.81 6.91
CA LEU A 122 6.81 7.72 5.86
C LEU A 122 7.71 8.76 6.49
N ARG A 123 8.91 8.93 5.95
CA ARG A 123 9.87 9.93 6.42
C ARG A 123 10.42 10.71 5.23
N PRO A 124 10.55 12.03 5.34
CA PRO A 124 11.32 12.79 4.37
C PRO A 124 12.78 12.31 4.39
N HIS A 125 13.43 12.33 3.22
CA HIS A 125 14.82 11.92 3.14
C HIS A 125 15.72 13.05 3.67
N PRO A 126 16.56 12.83 4.71
CA PRO A 126 17.33 13.91 5.35
C PRO A 126 18.21 14.71 4.38
N LEU A 127 18.84 14.04 3.41
CA LEU A 127 19.67 14.72 2.40
C LEU A 127 18.87 15.58 1.40
N LEU A 128 17.55 15.39 1.32
CA LEU A 128 16.67 16.19 0.46
C LEU A 128 15.95 17.30 1.22
N GLU A 129 15.98 17.30 2.56
CA GLU A 129 15.41 18.36 3.38
C GLU A 129 15.87 19.77 2.97
N PRO A 130 17.17 20.01 2.68
CA PRO A 130 17.62 21.33 2.27
C PRO A 130 16.97 21.82 0.98
N LEU A 131 16.48 20.92 0.12
CA LEU A 131 15.90 21.24 -1.19
C LEU A 131 14.37 21.33 -1.17
N PHE A 132 13.70 21.00 -0.07
CA PHE A 132 12.23 20.99 -0.03
C PHE A 132 11.58 22.36 -0.22
N HIS A 133 12.28 23.45 0.09
CA HIS A 133 11.78 24.81 -0.17
C HIS A 133 11.64 25.14 -1.67
N LEU A 134 12.15 24.27 -2.55
CA LEU A 134 12.07 24.41 -4.01
C LEU A 134 10.92 23.61 -4.65
N LEU A 135 10.16 22.84 -3.85
CA LEU A 135 9.07 21.96 -4.28
C LEU A 135 7.71 22.48 -3.81
#